data_AF-A0A5E8GV31-F1
#
_entry.id   AF-A0A5E8GV31-F1
#
_cell.length_a   1.000
_cell.length_b   1.000
_cell.length_c   1.000
_cell.angle_alpha   90.00
_cell.angle_beta   90.00
_cell.angle_gamma   90.00
#
_symmetry.space_group_name_H-M   'P 1'
#
loop_
_entity.id
_entity.type
_entity.pdbx_description
1 polymer ?
#
loop_
_entity_poly.entity_id
_entity_poly.type
_entity_poly.pdbx_seq_one_letter_code
_entity_poly.pdbx_strand_id
1 'polypeptide(L)'
;MKFSDLREANITRQKEWPGNDQADIAFRGLEVAGEFGEVAEALKKYLRGTRGIKGSTADLQDVADEMADAIIALDLLADQMGIDLGAAVAQKFNRTSKKYGLVTRLPASD
;
A
#
# COMPACT_ATOMS: atom_id res chain seq x y z
N MET A 1 14.55 1.22 -0.20
CA MET A 1 14.01 1.26 1.17
C MET A 1 13.53 -0.12 1.57
N LYS A 2 13.57 -0.45 2.85
CA LYS A 2 12.89 -1.60 3.46
C LYS A 2 11.50 -1.17 3.99
N PHE A 3 10.68 -2.14 4.37
CA PHE A 3 9.41 -1.85 5.06
C PHE A 3 9.63 -1.15 6.42
N SER A 4 10.74 -1.48 7.11
CA SER A 4 11.14 -0.78 8.34
C SER A 4 11.36 0.72 8.11
N ASP A 5 12.02 1.08 6.99
CA ASP A 5 12.27 2.50 6.66
C ASP A 5 10.94 3.25 6.48
N LEU A 6 9.96 2.62 5.81
CA LEU A 6 8.61 3.19 5.67
C LEU A 6 7.92 3.33 7.03
N ARG A 7 7.95 2.28 7.86
CA ARG A 7 7.34 2.27 9.17
C ARG A 7 7.89 3.37 10.07
N GLU A 8 9.21 3.51 10.13
CA GLU A 8 9.88 4.55 10.92
C GLU A 8 9.52 5.96 10.44
N ALA A 9 9.50 6.17 9.13
CA ALA A 9 9.10 7.43 8.52
C ALA A 9 7.62 7.77 8.80
N ASN A 10 6.73 6.78 8.68
CA ASN A 10 5.31 6.93 8.98
C ASN A 10 5.09 7.29 10.46
N ILE A 11 5.68 6.54 11.40
CA ILE A 11 5.59 6.84 12.84
C ILE A 11 6.07 8.27 13.13
N THR A 12 7.16 8.69 12.50
CA THR A 12 7.69 10.05 12.66
C THR A 12 6.71 11.09 12.12
N ARG A 13 6.29 10.95 10.86
CA ARG A 13 5.38 11.88 10.19
C ARG A 13 4.03 12.00 10.90
N GLN A 14 3.49 10.90 11.43
CA GLN A 14 2.21 10.91 12.13
C GLN A 14 2.21 11.69 13.44
N LYS A 15 3.38 11.97 14.04
CA LYS A 15 3.49 12.88 15.19
C LYS A 15 3.32 14.35 14.78
N GLU A 16 3.60 14.66 13.52
CA GLU A 16 3.51 16.00 12.95
C GLU A 16 2.16 16.23 12.24
N TRP A 17 1.42 15.15 11.97
CA TRP A 17 0.20 15.19 11.17
C TRP A 17 -1.02 15.64 11.98
N PRO A 18 -1.64 16.80 11.65
CA PRO A 18 -2.80 17.30 12.39
C PRO A 18 -3.98 16.32 12.35
N GLY A 19 -4.58 16.05 13.51
CA GLY A 19 -5.76 15.18 13.62
C GLY A 19 -5.48 13.68 13.54
N ASN A 20 -4.21 13.25 13.42
CA ASN A 20 -3.86 11.82 13.41
C ASN A 20 -4.29 11.10 14.70
N ASP A 21 -4.39 11.80 15.83
CA ASP A 21 -4.90 11.30 17.10
C ASP A 21 -6.36 10.82 17.04
N GLN A 22 -7.13 11.22 16.02
CA GLN A 22 -8.51 10.80 15.79
C GLN A 22 -8.65 9.67 14.76
N ALA A 23 -7.56 9.29 14.08
CA ALA A 23 -7.59 8.26 13.04
C ALA A 23 -7.46 6.87 13.68
N ASP A 24 -8.56 6.31 14.17
CA ASP A 24 -8.58 4.96 14.74
C ASP A 24 -8.45 3.84 13.68
N ILE A 25 -8.46 2.58 14.14
CA ILE A 25 -8.35 1.41 13.26
C ILE A 25 -9.48 1.36 12.22
N ALA A 26 -10.68 1.81 12.56
CA ALA A 26 -11.80 1.84 11.62
C ALA A 26 -11.57 2.89 10.54
N PHE A 27 -11.13 4.09 10.92
CA PHE A 27 -10.73 5.15 10.00
C PHE A 27 -9.61 4.67 9.06
N ARG A 28 -8.53 4.07 9.59
CA ARG A 28 -7.42 3.54 8.78
C ARG A 28 -7.86 2.43 7.83
N GLY A 29 -8.80 1.58 8.25
CA GLY A 29 -9.41 0.59 7.37
C GLY A 29 -10.15 1.21 6.18
N LEU A 30 -10.88 2.31 6.42
CA LEU A 30 -11.56 3.06 5.36
C LEU A 30 -10.58 3.82 4.46
N GLU A 31 -9.52 4.40 5.04
CA GLU A 31 -8.44 5.06 4.31
C GLU A 31 -7.79 4.08 3.32
N VAL A 32 -7.39 2.89 3.76
CA VAL A 32 -6.88 1.83 2.88
C VAL A 32 -7.86 1.53 1.74
N ALA A 33 -9.16 1.39 2.03
CA ALA A 33 -10.16 1.15 0.99
C ALA A 33 -10.27 2.33 -0.01
N GLY A 34 -10.13 3.56 0.49
CA GLY A 34 -10.07 4.79 -0.30
C GLY A 34 -8.91 4.77 -1.28
N GLU A 35 -7.68 4.59 -0.78
CA GLU A 35 -6.47 4.60 -1.61
C GLU A 35 -6.51 3.52 -2.70
N PHE A 36 -6.98 2.31 -2.38
CA PHE A 36 -7.17 1.27 -3.41
C PHE A 36 -8.27 1.60 -4.43
N GLY A 37 -9.25 2.43 -4.04
CA GLY A 37 -10.22 3.04 -4.95
C GLY A 37 -9.57 4.06 -5.89
N GLU A 38 -8.63 4.86 -5.39
CA GLU A 38 -7.87 5.82 -6.20
C GLU A 38 -6.95 5.11 -7.19
N VAL A 39 -6.27 4.02 -6.79
CA VAL A 39 -5.55 3.11 -7.71
C VAL A 39 -6.44 2.64 -8.85
N ALA A 40 -7.67 2.20 -8.54
CA ALA A 40 -8.61 1.73 -9.55
C ALA A 40 -9.05 2.86 -10.50
N GLU A 41 -9.25 4.07 -9.98
CA GLU A 41 -9.61 5.24 -10.77
C GLU A 41 -8.47 5.69 -11.69
N ALA A 42 -7.24 5.79 -11.16
CA ALA A 42 -6.05 6.14 -11.93
C ALA A 42 -5.78 5.12 -13.05
N LEU A 43 -5.84 3.82 -12.74
CA LEU A 43 -5.70 2.76 -13.76
C LEU A 43 -6.78 2.87 -14.84
N LYS A 44 -8.04 3.12 -14.44
CA LYS A 44 -9.13 3.33 -15.39
C LYS A 44 -8.88 4.55 -16.29
N LYS A 45 -8.40 5.67 -15.73
CA LYS A 45 -8.04 6.89 -16.49
C LYS A 45 -6.84 6.67 -17.42
N TYR A 46 -5.83 5.91 -16.99
CA TYR A 46 -4.69 5.51 -17.82
C TYR A 46 -5.13 4.64 -19.01
N LEU A 47 -5.94 3.61 -18.74
CA LEU A 47 -6.51 2.76 -19.79
C LEU A 47 -7.44 3.54 -20.72
N ARG A 48 -8.17 4.53 -20.20
CA ARG A 48 -9.00 5.43 -21.01
C ARG A 48 -8.15 6.20 -22.02
N GLY A 49 -7.06 6.82 -21.57
CA GLY A 49 -6.14 7.57 -22.44
C GLY A 49 -5.48 6.70 -23.50
N THR A 50 -4.93 5.55 -23.09
CA THR A 50 -4.25 4.62 -24.02
C THR A 50 -5.18 3.95 -25.03
N ARG A 51 -6.49 3.87 -24.74
CA ARG A 51 -7.50 3.25 -25.62
C ARG A 51 -8.36 4.26 -26.39
N GLY A 52 -8.10 5.56 -26.26
CA GLY A 52 -8.88 6.61 -26.93
C GLY A 52 -10.34 6.71 -26.48
N ILE A 53 -10.65 6.26 -25.26
CA ILE A 53 -12.00 6.37 -24.69
C ILE A 53 -12.21 7.81 -24.20
N LYS A 54 -13.39 8.41 -24.44
CA LYS A 54 -13.68 9.80 -24.02
C LYS A 54 -13.72 9.95 -22.49
N GLY A 55 -13.10 11.00 -21.96
CA GLY A 55 -13.12 11.37 -20.53
C GLY A 55 -11.75 11.83 -20.01
N SER A 56 -11.61 12.04 -18.70
CA SER A 56 -10.33 12.42 -18.06
C SER A 56 -9.26 11.32 -18.17
N THR A 57 -8.02 11.67 -18.43
CA THR A 57 -6.93 10.70 -18.56
C THR A 57 -5.97 10.82 -17.38
N ALA A 58 -5.13 9.81 -17.24
CA ALA A 58 -4.01 9.76 -16.31
C ALA A 58 -2.83 9.13 -17.03
N ASP A 59 -1.62 9.36 -16.56
CA ASP A 59 -0.42 8.69 -17.04
C ASP A 59 0.01 7.56 -16.09
N LEU A 60 1.17 6.95 -16.36
CA LEU A 60 1.67 5.86 -15.53
C LEU A 60 2.21 6.34 -14.18
N GLN A 61 2.65 7.60 -14.08
CA GLN A 61 3.11 8.19 -12.83
C GLN A 61 1.93 8.38 -11.88
N ASP A 62 0.79 8.87 -12.38
CA ASP A 62 -0.44 8.96 -11.58
C ASP A 62 -0.79 7.60 -10.98
N VAL A 63 -0.74 6.51 -11.77
CA VAL A 63 -1.00 5.15 -11.26
C VAL A 63 0.03 4.72 -10.20
N ALA A 64 1.29 5.09 -10.38
CA ALA A 64 2.35 4.75 -9.45
C ALA A 64 2.20 5.49 -8.11
N ASP A 65 1.77 6.75 -8.14
CA ASP A 65 1.52 7.57 -6.95
C ASP A 65 0.38 6.97 -6.12
N GLU A 66 -0.75 6.61 -6.73
CA GLU A 66 -1.85 5.97 -6.00
C GLU A 66 -1.46 4.59 -5.43
N MET A 67 -0.61 3.83 -6.13
CA MET A 67 -0.08 2.57 -5.59
C MET A 67 0.82 2.81 -4.38
N ALA A 68 1.56 3.92 -4.36
CA ALA A 68 2.41 4.28 -3.23
C ALA A 68 1.55 4.69 -2.02
N ASP A 69 0.51 5.51 -2.24
CA ASP A 69 -0.41 5.93 -1.18
C ASP A 69 -1.15 4.74 -0.57
N ALA A 70 -1.58 3.78 -1.39
CA ALA A 70 -2.17 2.52 -0.92
C ALA A 70 -1.23 1.71 -0.01
N ILE A 71 0.08 1.68 -0.29
CA ILE A 71 1.07 0.99 0.56
C ILE A 71 1.33 1.79 1.85
N ILE A 72 1.38 3.11 1.77
CA ILE A 72 1.54 4.01 2.93
C ILE A 72 0.38 3.82 3.90
N ALA A 73 -0.86 3.91 3.42
CA ALA A 73 -2.06 3.73 4.24
C ALA A 73 -2.14 2.32 4.85
N LEU A 74 -1.77 1.30 4.09
CA LEU A 74 -1.75 -0.07 4.58
C LEU A 74 -0.72 -0.27 5.71
N ASP A 75 0.45 0.37 5.62
CA ASP A 75 1.44 0.34 6.69
C ASP A 75 0.97 1.09 7.94
N LEU A 76 0.28 2.24 7.80
CA LEU A 76 -0.32 2.97 8.93
C LEU A 76 -1.35 2.12 9.67
N LEU A 77 -2.21 1.41 8.94
CA LEU A 77 -3.16 0.46 9.54
C LEU A 77 -2.41 -0.69 10.23
N ALA A 78 -1.40 -1.26 9.58
CA ALA A 78 -0.60 -2.34 10.14
C ALA A 78 0.09 -1.92 11.45
N ASP A 79 0.59 -0.68 11.53
CA ASP A 79 1.17 -0.12 12.76
C ASP A 79 0.19 -0.09 13.91
N GLN A 80 -1.02 0.45 13.70
CA GLN A 80 -2.05 0.50 14.72
C GLN A 80 -2.53 -0.89 15.19
N MET A 81 -2.44 -1.89 14.31
CA MET A 81 -2.80 -3.27 14.62
C MET A 81 -1.64 -4.09 15.21
N GLY A 82 -0.44 -3.51 15.37
CA GLY A 82 0.74 -4.22 15.84
C GLY A 82 1.26 -5.29 14.87
N ILE A 83 1.04 -5.09 13.57
CA ILE A 83 1.44 -5.99 12.50
C ILE A 83 2.75 -5.49 11.88
N ASP A 84 3.76 -6.36 11.88
CA ASP A 84 4.92 -6.22 11.00
C ASP A 84 4.52 -6.60 9.58
N LEU A 85 4.23 -5.58 8.76
CA LEU A 85 3.77 -5.75 7.39
C LEU A 85 4.84 -6.44 6.52
N GLY A 86 6.12 -6.10 6.71
CA GLY A 86 7.22 -6.70 5.97
C GLY A 86 7.32 -8.21 6.25
N ALA A 87 7.32 -8.61 7.53
CA ALA A 87 7.28 -10.02 7.93
C ALA A 87 6.05 -10.75 7.41
N ALA A 88 4.87 -10.13 7.51
CA ALA A 88 3.62 -10.73 7.02
C ALA A 88 3.68 -11.00 5.51
N VAL A 89 4.20 -10.07 4.72
CA VAL A 89 4.38 -10.22 3.27
C VAL A 89 5.37 -11.34 2.94
N ALA A 90 6.55 -11.34 3.57
CA ALA A 90 7.58 -12.36 3.35
C ALA A 90 7.06 -13.77 3.66
N GLN A 91 6.39 -13.94 4.81
CA GLN A 91 5.79 -15.21 5.23
C GLN A 91 4.68 -15.66 4.26
N LYS A 92 3.78 -14.75 3.86
CA LYS A 92 2.68 -15.08 2.93
C LYS A 92 3.21 -15.49 1.57
N PHE A 93 4.18 -14.75 1.03
CA PHE A 93 4.84 -15.07 -0.24
C PHE A 93 5.49 -16.46 -0.18
N ASN A 94 6.33 -16.70 0.83
CA ASN A 94 7.05 -17.97 0.98
C ASN A 94 6.13 -19.17 1.19
N ARG A 95 5.00 -18.98 1.90
CA ARG A 95 3.95 -20.00 2.04
C ARG A 95 3.31 -20.36 0.69
N THR A 96 3.04 -19.37 -0.16
CA THR A 96 2.53 -19.61 -1.52
C THR A 96 3.56 -20.33 -2.38
N SER A 97 4.83 -19.92 -2.34
CA SER A 97 5.89 -20.60 -3.07
C SER A 97 6.05 -22.06 -2.64
N LYS A 98 5.97 -22.35 -1.33
CA LYS A 98 5.97 -23.72 -0.80
C LYS A 98 4.77 -24.52 -1.29
N LYS A 99 3.57 -23.93 -1.27
CA LYS A 99 2.32 -24.59 -1.72
C LYS A 99 2.43 -25.12 -3.16
N TYR A 100 3.11 -24.39 -4.04
CA TYR A 100 3.22 -24.73 -5.46
C TYR A 100 4.59 -25.31 -5.85
N GLY A 101 5.43 -25.71 -4.88
CA GLY A 101 6.74 -26.29 -5.18
C GLY A 101 7.73 -25.35 -5.88
N LEU A 102 7.52 -24.04 -5.79
CA LEU A 102 8.42 -23.04 -6.37
C LEU A 102 9.69 -22.92 -5.53
N VAL A 103 10.81 -22.55 -6.13
CA VAL A 103 12.11 -22.37 -5.43
C VAL A 103 12.30 -20.95 -4.90
N THR A 104 11.70 -19.95 -5.56
CA THR A 104 11.87 -18.53 -5.20
C THR A 104 11.30 -18.21 -3.83
N ARG A 105 12.09 -17.52 -2.99
CA ARG A 105 11.70 -17.07 -1.65
C ARG A 105 12.08 -15.60 -1.47
N LEU A 106 11.31 -14.89 -0.67
CA LEU A 106 11.77 -13.65 -0.06
C LEU A 106 12.66 -13.98 1.14
N PRO A 107 13.68 -13.16 1.42
CA PRO A 107 14.46 -13.28 2.66
C PRO A 107 13.54 -13.10 3.87
N ALA A 108 14.00 -13.57 5.03
CA ALA A 108 13.36 -13.14 6.28
C ALA A 108 13.47 -11.62 6.37
N SER A 109 12.38 -10.97 6.81
CA SER A 109 12.38 -9.53 7.08
C SER A 109 13.34 -9.26 8.24
N ASP A 110 14.18 -8.24 8.09
CA ASP A 110 15.02 -7.72 9.17
C ASP A 110 14.19 -6.94 10.18
#